data_AF-A0A7W1PPH5-F1
#
_entry.id   AF-A0A7W1PPH5-F1
#
_cell.length_a   1.000
_cell.length_b   1.000
_cell.length_c   1.000
_cell.angle_alpha   90.00
_cell.angle_beta   90.00
_cell.angle_gamma   90.00
#
_symmetry.space_group_name_H-M   'P 1'
#
loop_
_entity.id
_entity.type
_entity.pdbx_description
1 polymer ?
#
loop_
_entity_poly.entity_id
_entity_poly.type
_entity_poly.pdbx_seq_one_letter_code
_entity_poly.pdbx_strand_id
1 'polypeptide(L)' 'MDLYPAIDIRNGRVVRLSQGEATRQTVYGTDPAAVAEGFADQGARWIHVVDL' A
#
# COMPACT_ATOMS: atom_id res chain seq x y z
N MET A 1 -7.35 11.21 -16.94
CA MET A 1 -6.06 10.82 -16.33
C MET A 1 -6.39 9.96 -15.12
N ASP A 2 -5.78 8.79 -15.00
CA ASP A 2 -6.01 7.87 -13.88
C ASP A 2 -4.80 7.89 -12.95
N LEU A 3 -5.05 8.00 -11.64
CA LEU A 3 -4.04 7.85 -10.60
C LEU A 3 -4.13 6.44 -10.02
N TYR A 4 -2.98 5.78 -9.90
CA TYR A 4 -2.86 4.43 -9.36
C TYR A 4 -2.16 4.50 -8.00
N PRO A 5 -2.90 4.68 -6.88
CA PRO A 5 -2.33 4.48 -5.56
C PRO A 5 -1.76 3.06 -5.43
N ALA A 6 -0.68 2.93 -4.66
CA ALA A 6 0.03 1.67 -4.47
C ALA A 6 0.02 1.25 -2.99
N ILE A 7 -0.16 -0.05 -2.75
CA ILE A 7 -0.06 -0.70 -1.44
C ILE A 7 0.97 -1.81 -1.54
N ASP A 8 2.07 -1.69 -0.79
CA ASP A 8 3.02 -2.78 -0.61
C ASP A 8 2.65 -3.54 0.67
N ILE A 9 2.47 -4.86 0.55
CA ILE A 9 2.07 -5.75 1.64
C ILE A 9 3.23 -6.64 2.00
N ARG A 10 3.52 -6.76 3.31
CA ARG A 10 4.48 -7.74 3.82
C ARG A 10 4.00 -8.29 5.16
N ASN A 11 3.94 -9.61 5.29
CA ASN A 11 3.42 -10.28 6.49
C ASN A 11 2.02 -9.75 6.91
N GLY A 12 1.15 -9.48 5.93
CA GLY A 12 -0.20 -8.94 6.15
C GLY A 12 -0.26 -7.47 6.58
N ARG A 13 0.86 -6.72 6.52
CA ARG A 13 0.91 -5.30 6.91
C ARG A 13 1.24 -4.42 5.72
N VAL A 14 0.74 -3.19 5.74
CA VAL A 14 1.09 -2.16 4.77
C VAL A 14 2.45 -1.58 5.14
N VAL A 15 3.42 -1.78 4.26
CA VAL A 15 4.79 -1.32 4.44
C VAL A 15 5.19 -0.37 3.33
N ARG A 16 6.29 0.35 3.53
CA ARG A 16 7.04 0.96 2.43
C ARG A 16 8.50 0.71 2.64
N LEU A 17 9.18 0.25 1.60
CA LEU A 17 10.62 0.11 1.60
C LEU A 17 11.26 1.43 1.17
N SER A 18 12.18 1.95 1.97
CA SER A 18 13.02 3.08 1.53
C SER A 18 14.04 2.54 0.52
N GLN A 19 13.96 2.97 -0.75
CA GLN A 19 14.85 2.51 -1.83
C GLN A 19 14.86 0.98 -2.06
N GLY A 20 13.78 0.27 -1.71
CA GLY A 20 13.72 -1.19 -1.83
C GLY A 20 14.48 -1.96 -0.75
N GLU A 21 15.05 -1.28 0.24
CA GLU A 21 15.80 -1.91 1.33
C GLU A 21 14.87 -2.45 2.42
N ALA A 22 14.80 -3.78 2.53
CA ALA A 22 13.98 -4.50 3.52
C ALA A 22 14.33 -4.13 4.98
N THR A 23 15.56 -3.69 5.24
CA THR A 23 16.04 -3.28 6.56
C THR A 23 15.53 -1.89 6.97
N ARG A 24 15.05 -1.09 6.01
CA ARG A 24 14.48 0.24 6.23
C ARG A 24 13.01 0.27 5.80
N GLN A 25 12.23 -0.63 6.40
CA GLN A 25 10.78 -0.65 6.23
C GLN A 25 10.10 0.25 7.26
N THR A 26 9.10 1.00 6.82
CA THR A 26 8.16 1.69 7.71
C THR A 26 6.80 1.02 7.58
N VAL A 27 6.19 0.69 8.72
CA VAL A 27 4.81 0.15 8.76
C VAL A 27 3.85 1.33 8.78
N TYR A 28 2.98 1.42 7.79
CA TYR A 28 1.96 2.48 7.67
C TYR A 28 0.58 2.03 8.15
N GLY A 29 0.33 0.72 8.19
CA GLY A 29 -0.93 0.17 8.65
C GLY A 29 -0.85 -1.35 8.81
N THR A 30 -1.81 -1.90 9.54
CA THR A 30 -1.92 -3.36 9.79
C THR A 30 -3.04 -4.02 9.00
N ASP A 31 -3.84 -3.23 8.28
CA ASP A 31 -4.97 -3.72 7.49
C ASP A 31 -4.90 -3.14 6.07
N PRO A 32 -4.40 -3.92 5.09
CA PRO A 32 -4.36 -3.50 3.69
C PRO A 32 -5.75 -3.22 3.09
N ALA A 33 -6.80 -3.90 3.56
CA ALA A 33 -8.16 -3.70 3.04
C ALA A 33 -8.68 -2.33 3.45
N ALA A 34 -8.50 -1.93 4.72
CA ALA A 34 -8.87 -0.60 5.18
C ALA A 34 -8.14 0.53 4.42
N VAL A 35 -6.88 0.33 4.05
CA VAL A 35 -6.14 1.29 3.22
C VAL A 35 -6.70 1.35 1.78
N ALA A 36 -7.07 0.20 1.22
CA ALA A 36 -7.69 0.14 -0.10
C ALA A 36 -9.07 0.81 -0.13
N GLU A 37 -9.89 0.60 0.90
CA GLU A 37 -11.17 1.28 1.08
C GLU A 37 -10.98 2.80 1.16
N GLY A 38 -10.00 3.27 1.94
CA GLY A 38 -9.68 4.70 2.02
C GLY A 38 -9.26 5.32 0.68
N PHE A 39 -8.62 4.58 -0.22
CA PHE A 39 -8.35 5.04 -1.58
C PHE A 39 -9.62 5.06 -2.44
N ALA A 40 -10.46 4.04 -2.34
CA ALA A 40 -11.74 3.98 -3.05
C ALA A 40 -12.67 5.15 -2.66
N ASP A 41 -12.75 5.45 -1.36
CA ASP A 41 -13.52 6.58 -0.81
C ASP A 41 -13.04 7.94 -1.33
N GLN A 42 -11.75 8.04 -1.67
CA GLN A 42 -11.15 9.23 -2.29
C GLN A 42 -11.29 9.27 -3.82
N GLY A 43 -11.98 8.29 -4.42
CA GLY A 43 -12.27 8.22 -5.85
C GLY A 43 -11.26 7.43 -6.68
N ALA A 44 -10.35 6.67 -6.06
CA ALA A 44 -9.45 5.79 -6.79
C ALA A 44 -10.26 4.65 -7.44
N ARG A 45 -10.09 4.48 -8.75
CA ARG A 45 -10.72 3.39 -9.52
C ARG A 45 -9.87 2.13 -9.57
N TRP A 46 -8.56 2.30 -9.35
CA TRP A 46 -7.57 1.26 -9.46
C TRP A 46 -6.58 1.39 -8.32
N ILE A 47 -6.10 0.25 -7.82
CA ILE A 47 -5.06 0.17 -6.80
C ILE A 47 -4.01 -0.81 -7.31
N HIS A 48 -2.75 -0.41 -7.28
CA HIS A 48 -1.63 -1.30 -7.54
C HIS A 48 -1.21 -1.98 -6.23
N VAL A 49 -1.16 -3.30 -6.21
CA VAL A 49 -0.80 -4.06 -5.00
C VAL A 49 0.42 -4.91 -5.28
N VAL A 50 1.39 -4.87 -4.36
CA VAL A 50 2.61 -5.68 -4.40
C VAL A 50 2.70 -6.50 -3.12
N ASP A 51 2.93 -7.81 -3.26
CA ASP A 51 3.22 -8.72 -2.13
C ASP A 51 4.74 -8.95 -2.04
N LEU A 52 5.35 -8.52 -0.93
CA LEU A 52 6.80 -8.44 -0.70
C LEU A 52 7.36 -9.52 0.24
#